data_AF-T1AC75-F1
#
_entry.id   AF-T1AC75-F1
#
_cell.length_a   1.000
_cell.length_b   1.000
_cell.length_c   1.000
_cell.angle_alpha   90.00
_cell.angle_beta   90.00
_cell.angle_gamma   90.00
#
_symmetry.space_group_name_H-M   'P 1'
#
loop_
_entity.id
_entity.type
_entity.pdbx_description
1 polymer ?
#
loop_
_entity_poly.entity_id
_entity_poly.type
_entity_poly.pdbx_seq_one_letter_code
_entity_poly.pdbx_strand_id
1 'polypeptide(L)'
;MVIKIHQAKGQFPGAIIASLSIPWGNSKGDKDIGGYHLIWPRDMAEAAESLLIAGDNEGAVSAFKFLMATQESDGHWFQNLWLDGRSYWSGIQMDETAFPIILAYRLLSKNL
;
A
#
# COMPACT_ATOMS: atom_id res chain seq x y z
N MET A 1 12.25 -11.05 1.55
CA MET A 1 12.92 -10.12 2.49
C MET A 1 12.66 -8.64 2.16
N VAL A 2 12.92 -8.15 0.93
CA VAL A 2 12.76 -6.71 0.60
C VAL A 2 11.32 -6.19 0.76
N ILE A 3 10.31 -6.92 0.24
CA ILE A 3 8.90 -6.52 0.38
C ILE A 3 8.50 -6.36 1.86
N LYS A 4 8.85 -7.34 2.70
CA LYS A 4 8.53 -7.30 4.14
C LYS A 4 9.13 -6.09 4.86
N ILE A 5 10.28 -5.60 4.41
CA ILE A 5 10.92 -4.41 4.98
C ILE A 5 10.15 -3.12 4.67
N HIS A 6 9.41 -3.07 3.56
CA HIS A 6 8.56 -1.93 3.21
C HIS A 6 7.26 -1.89 4.03
N GLN A 7 6.91 -2.97 4.73
CA GLN A 7 5.73 -3.02 5.59
C GLN A 7 5.99 -2.33 6.93
N ALA A 8 5.18 -1.33 7.24
CA ALA A 8 5.26 -0.56 8.46
C ALA A 8 5.03 -1.43 9.71
N LYS A 9 5.69 -1.04 10.80
CA LYS A 9 5.56 -1.62 12.13
C LYS A 9 4.92 -0.59 13.06
N GLY A 10 4.32 -1.05 14.15
CA GLY A 10 3.79 -0.15 15.18
C GLY A 10 2.41 0.40 14.84
N GLN A 11 2.27 1.72 14.76
CA GLN A 11 0.98 2.43 14.76
C GLN A 11 0.10 2.14 13.53
N PHE A 12 0.71 1.83 12.39
CA PHE A 12 0.00 1.57 11.13
C PHE A 12 0.35 0.17 10.61
N PRO A 13 -0.07 -0.90 11.31
CA PRO A 13 0.27 -2.25 10.91
C PRO A 13 -0.31 -2.55 9.54
N GLY A 14 0.50 -3.20 8.69
CA GLY A 14 0.04 -3.64 7.38
C GLY A 14 0.35 -2.67 6.24
N ALA A 15 0.44 -1.36 6.50
CA ALA A 15 0.80 -0.35 5.49
C ALA A 15 2.11 -0.71 4.78
N ILE A 16 2.13 -0.66 3.44
CA ILE A 16 3.34 -0.91 2.64
C ILE A 16 3.58 0.29 1.74
N ILE A 17 4.75 0.91 1.87
CA ILE A 17 5.17 2.00 0.98
C ILE A 17 5.73 1.46 -0.33
N ALA A 18 5.64 2.24 -1.40
CA ALA A 18 6.13 1.82 -2.73
C ALA A 18 7.66 1.61 -2.75
N SER A 19 8.42 2.49 -2.07
CA SER A 19 9.88 2.35 -1.93
C SER A 19 10.44 3.10 -0.73
N LEU A 20 11.47 2.53 -0.10
CA LEU A 20 12.35 3.23 0.84
C LEU A 20 13.37 4.12 0.10
N SER A 21 12.90 4.99 -0.79
CA SER A 21 13.78 5.87 -1.58
C SER A 21 13.12 7.17 -2.03
N ILE A 22 13.96 8.11 -2.45
CA ILE A 22 13.59 9.33 -3.17
C ILE A 22 14.28 9.25 -4.54
N PRO A 23 13.53 8.98 -5.63
CA PRO A 23 14.11 8.95 -6.97
C PRO A 23 14.79 10.28 -7.31
N TRP A 24 16.05 10.20 -7.74
CA TRP A 24 16.91 11.37 -8.03
C TRP A 24 17.03 12.36 -6.86
N GLY A 25 17.05 11.87 -5.61
CA GLY A 25 17.17 12.72 -4.43
C GLY A 25 18.36 13.69 -4.43
N ASN A 26 19.49 13.35 -5.07
CA ASN A 26 20.65 14.25 -5.15
C ASN A 26 20.37 15.56 -5.92
N SER A 27 19.41 15.54 -6.85
CA SER A 27 19.12 16.66 -7.75
C SER A 27 17.77 17.31 -7.47
N LYS A 28 16.84 16.58 -6.84
CA LYS A 28 15.51 17.06 -6.44
C LYS A 28 15.53 18.04 -5.26
N GLY A 29 16.53 17.93 -4.37
CA GLY A 29 16.64 18.72 -3.14
C GLY A 29 15.58 18.35 -2.08
N ASP A 30 15.60 19.05 -0.96
CA ASP A 30 14.88 18.63 0.26
C ASP A 30 13.37 18.97 0.30
N LYS A 31 12.82 19.49 -0.81
CA LYS A 31 11.42 19.95 -0.87
C LYS A 31 10.44 18.85 -1.31
N ASP A 32 10.92 17.81 -2.00
CA ASP A 32 10.08 16.67 -2.39
C ASP A 32 10.05 15.65 -1.25
N ILE A 33 9.13 15.87 -0.32
CA ILE A 33 9.01 15.06 0.90
C ILE A 33 8.17 13.79 0.70
N GLY A 34 7.58 13.56 -0.47
CA GLY A 34 6.77 12.38 -0.74
C GLY A 34 7.59 11.23 -1.30
N GLY A 35 8.48 11.54 -2.25
CA GLY A 35 9.30 10.54 -2.93
C GLY A 35 8.48 9.32 -3.34
N TYR A 36 9.00 8.12 -3.04
CA TYR A 36 8.25 6.87 -3.19
C TYR A 36 7.89 6.23 -1.86
N HIS A 37 8.08 6.93 -0.74
CA HIS A 37 7.76 6.42 0.60
C HIS A 37 6.35 6.82 1.05
N LEU A 38 5.42 6.87 0.10
CA LEU A 38 3.97 6.91 0.32
C LEU A 38 3.39 5.54 -0.01
N ILE A 39 2.14 5.34 0.39
CA ILE A 39 1.37 4.15 0.04
C ILE A 39 0.63 4.43 -1.27
N TRP A 40 0.86 3.59 -2.27
CA TRP A 40 0.01 3.49 -3.45
C TRP A 40 -0.83 2.22 -3.33
N PRO A 41 -2.17 2.29 -3.42
CA PRO A 41 -3.03 1.11 -3.35
C PRO A 41 -2.63 0.01 -4.34
N ARG A 42 -2.21 0.36 -5.56
CA ARG A 42 -1.68 -0.58 -6.57
C ARG A 42 -0.43 -1.30 -6.06
N ASP A 43 0.62 -0.56 -5.72
CA ASP A 43 1.90 -1.10 -5.27
C ASP A 43 1.73 -1.93 -3.98
N MET A 44 0.86 -1.47 -3.08
CA MET A 44 0.55 -2.14 -1.83
C MET A 44 -0.21 -3.46 -2.05
N ALA A 45 -1.18 -3.50 -2.98
CA ALA A 45 -1.91 -4.72 -3.30
C ALA A 45 -1.00 -5.79 -3.90
N GLU A 46 -0.11 -5.40 -4.82
CA GLU A 46 0.91 -6.29 -5.40
C GLU A 46 1.90 -6.78 -4.34
N ALA A 47 2.37 -5.89 -3.46
CA ALA A 47 3.25 -6.26 -2.36
C ALA A 47 2.56 -7.24 -1.40
N ALA A 48 1.30 -7.00 -1.04
CA ALA A 48 0.51 -7.89 -0.19
C ALA A 48 0.29 -9.26 -0.83
N GLU A 49 0.02 -9.32 -2.14
CA GLU A 49 -0.03 -10.59 -2.87
C GLU A 49 1.32 -11.31 -2.85
N SER A 50 2.43 -10.60 -3.02
CA SER A 50 3.75 -11.24 -2.97
C SER A 50 4.05 -11.84 -1.58
N LEU A 51 3.59 -11.20 -0.49
CA LEU A 51 3.64 -11.76 0.86
C LEU A 51 2.80 -13.03 0.96
N LEU A 52 1.57 -13.00 0.42
CA LEU A 52 0.66 -14.14 0.37
C LEU A 52 1.25 -15.35 -0.38
N ILE A 53 1.88 -15.10 -1.54
CA ILE A 53 2.55 -16.13 -2.35
C ILE A 53 3.77 -16.69 -1.60
N ALA A 54 4.51 -15.83 -0.91
CA ALA A 54 5.66 -16.22 -0.09
C ALA A 54 5.28 -16.95 1.22
N GLY A 55 3.99 -17.13 1.51
CA GLY A 55 3.48 -17.81 2.71
C GLY A 55 3.34 -16.93 3.95
N ASP A 56 3.59 -15.61 3.84
CA ASP A 56 3.36 -14.64 4.91
C ASP A 56 1.89 -14.17 4.89
N ASN A 57 0.99 -15.08 5.26
CA ASN A 57 -0.45 -14.84 5.27
C ASN A 57 -0.83 -13.71 6.24
N GLU A 58 -0.20 -13.64 7.41
CA GLU A 58 -0.46 -12.59 8.39
C GLU A 58 -0.09 -11.21 7.84
N GLY A 59 1.07 -11.11 7.17
CA GLY A 59 1.51 -9.88 6.51
C GLY A 59 0.54 -9.44 5.41
N ALA A 60 0.06 -10.36 4.59
CA ALA A 60 -0.90 -10.09 3.53
C ALA A 60 -2.27 -9.63 4.06
N VAL A 61 -2.82 -10.34 5.07
CA VAL A 61 -4.09 -9.98 5.70
C VAL A 61 -3.99 -8.63 6.41
N SER A 62 -2.88 -8.36 7.08
CA SER A 62 -2.63 -7.07 7.73
C SER A 62 -2.61 -5.92 6.72
N ALA A 63 -1.94 -6.12 5.57
CA ALA A 63 -1.94 -5.15 4.49
C ALA A 63 -3.35 -4.90 3.93
N PHE A 64 -4.14 -5.96 3.68
CA PHE A 64 -5.51 -5.80 3.22
C PHE A 64 -6.39 -5.05 4.23
N LYS A 65 -6.23 -5.30 5.54
CA LYS A 65 -6.92 -4.52 6.59
C LYS A 65 -6.58 -3.04 6.57
N PHE A 66 -5.33 -2.69 6.29
CA PHE A 66 -4.94 -1.29 6.11
C PHE A 66 -5.62 -0.65 4.89
N LEU A 67 -5.71 -1.37 3.75
CA LEU A 67 -6.46 -0.89 2.58
C LEU A 67 -7.94 -0.66 2.94
N MET A 68 -8.60 -1.61 3.62
CA MET A 68 -9.98 -1.42 4.08
C MET A 68 -10.14 -0.21 5.00
N ALA A 69 -9.18 0.02 5.91
CA ALA A 69 -9.23 1.15 6.85
C ALA A 69 -9.04 2.52 6.18
N THR A 70 -8.53 2.55 4.94
CA THR A 70 -8.25 3.77 4.17
C THR A 70 -9.15 3.91 2.94
N GLN A 71 -10.16 3.04 2.81
CA GLN A 71 -11.15 3.16 1.75
C GLN A 71 -12.05 4.37 2.03
N GLU A 72 -12.29 5.18 1.01
CA GLU A 72 -13.21 6.30 1.09
C GLU A 72 -14.67 5.84 1.13
N SER A 73 -15.55 6.72 1.63
CA SER A 73 -16.96 6.38 1.87
C SER A 73 -17.76 5.99 0.62
N ASP A 74 -17.32 6.42 -0.56
CA ASP A 74 -17.88 6.07 -1.88
C ASP A 74 -17.20 4.83 -2.51
N GLY A 75 -16.24 4.23 -1.80
CA GLY A 75 -15.61 2.95 -2.14
C GLY A 75 -14.28 3.05 -2.90
N HIS A 76 -13.79 4.25 -3.23
CA HIS A 76 -12.50 4.42 -3.91
C HIS A 76 -11.32 4.52 -2.93
N TRP A 77 -10.11 4.56 -3.49
CA TRP A 77 -8.89 5.00 -2.80
C TRP A 77 -8.26 6.16 -3.54
N PHE A 78 -7.69 7.12 -2.81
CA PHE A 78 -6.87 8.17 -3.40
C PHE A 78 -5.61 7.59 -4.06
N GLN A 79 -5.10 8.33 -5.06
CA GLN A 79 -3.87 8.02 -5.79
C GLN A 79 -2.70 7.59 -4.89
N ASN A 80 -2.49 8.27 -3.76
CA ASN A 80 -1.55 7.82 -2.75
C ASN A 80 -1.80 8.48 -1.39
N LEU A 81 -1.30 7.81 -0.35
CA LEU A 81 -1.59 8.11 1.04
C LEU A 81 -0.31 8.22 1.87
N TRP A 82 -0.34 9.08 2.88
CA TRP A 82 0.52 8.95 4.05
C TRP A 82 0.11 7.73 4.89
N LEU A 83 0.98 7.31 5.81
CA LEU A 83 0.69 6.18 6.71
C LEU A 83 -0.59 6.38 7.55
N ASP A 84 -0.96 7.63 7.81
CA ASP A 84 -2.18 7.98 8.55
C ASP A 84 -3.44 8.06 7.67
N GLY A 85 -3.35 7.68 6.39
CA GLY A 85 -4.48 7.65 5.46
C GLY A 85 -4.79 8.99 4.79
N ARG A 86 -4.09 10.08 5.12
CA ARG A 86 -4.28 11.35 4.40
C ARG A 86 -3.73 11.26 2.98
N SER A 87 -4.49 11.73 2.00
CA SER A 87 -4.04 11.81 0.60
C SER A 87 -2.82 12.73 0.46
N TYR A 88 -1.83 12.32 -0.33
CA TYR A 88 -0.80 13.26 -0.81
C TYR A 88 -1.21 13.84 -2.17
N TRP A 89 -1.57 12.99 -3.12
CA TRP A 89 -2.30 13.34 -4.33
C TRP A 89 -3.71 12.76 -4.31
N SER A 90 -4.66 13.50 -4.84
CA SER A 90 -6.09 13.16 -4.85
C SER A 90 -6.59 12.69 -6.22
N GLY A 91 -5.69 12.26 -7.11
CA GLY A 91 -6.08 11.66 -8.38
C GLY A 91 -6.90 10.39 -8.15
N ILE A 92 -7.82 10.11 -9.08
CA ILE A 92 -8.61 8.87 -9.08
C ILE A 92 -8.04 7.93 -10.14
N GLN A 93 -7.52 6.79 -9.69
CA GLN A 93 -6.97 5.75 -10.54
C GLN A 93 -7.81 4.48 -10.37
N MET A 94 -8.50 4.06 -11.42
CA MET A 94 -9.47 2.96 -11.31
C MET A 94 -8.83 1.63 -10.93
N ASP A 95 -7.58 1.40 -11.37
CA ASP A 95 -6.81 0.21 -11.02
C ASP A 95 -6.46 0.18 -9.52
N GLU A 96 -6.25 1.33 -8.90
CA GLU A 96 -5.99 1.43 -7.46
C GLU A 96 -7.23 1.09 -6.61
N THR A 97 -8.43 1.13 -7.20
CA THR A 97 -9.64 0.56 -6.59
C THR A 97 -9.81 -0.93 -6.95
N ALA A 98 -9.45 -1.32 -8.18
CA ALA A 98 -9.59 -2.71 -8.62
C ALA A 98 -8.63 -3.68 -7.90
N PHE A 99 -7.39 -3.28 -7.67
CA PHE A 99 -6.35 -4.17 -7.13
C PHE A 99 -6.63 -4.61 -5.68
N PRO A 100 -7.07 -3.74 -4.75
CA PRO A 100 -7.56 -4.16 -3.44
C PRO A 100 -8.69 -5.20 -3.50
N ILE A 101 -9.60 -5.09 -4.47
CA ILE A 101 -10.71 -6.06 -4.65
C ILE A 101 -10.17 -7.41 -5.13
N ILE A 102 -9.22 -7.42 -6.07
CA ILE A 102 -8.57 -8.65 -6.54
C ILE A 102 -7.78 -9.31 -5.39
N LEU A 103 -7.08 -8.52 -4.58
CA LEU A 103 -6.40 -9.03 -3.38
C LEU A 103 -7.38 -9.67 -2.40
N ALA A 104 -8.54 -9.04 -2.15
CA ALA A 104 -9.60 -9.59 -1.31
C ALA A 104 -10.06 -10.97 -1.80
N TYR A 105 -10.30 -11.11 -3.11
CA TYR A 105 -10.66 -12.39 -3.73
C TYR A 105 -9.58 -13.46 -3.53
N ARG A 106 -8.30 -13.10 -3.67
CA ARG A 106 -7.17 -14.03 -3.51
C ARG A 106 -7.00 -14.49 -2.07
N LEU A 107 -7.19 -13.60 -1.10
CA LEU A 107 -7.19 -13.94 0.33
C LEU A 107 -8.35 -14.88 0.67
N LEU A 108 -9.55 -14.54 0.22
CA LEU A 108 -10.74 -15.37 0.42
C LEU A 108 -10.57 -16.78 -0.19
N SER A 109 -9.96 -16.87 -1.37
CA SER A 109 -9.67 -18.15 -2.04
C SER A 109 -8.70 -19.03 -1.26
N LYS A 110 -7.93 -18.47 -0.32
CA LYS A 110 -7.05 -19.18 0.63
C LYS A 110 -7.69 -19.39 2.01
N ASN A 111 -8.97 -19.04 2.17
CA ASN A 111 -9.70 -19.05 3.45
C ASN A 111 -9.04 -18.15 4.52
N LEU A 112 -8.55 -16.98 4.09
CA LEU A 112 -7.95 -15.95 4.95
C LEU A 112 -8.86 -14.72 5.08
#